data_AF-A0A4P7D5T9-F1
#
_entry.id   AF-A0A4P7D5T9-F1
#
_cell.length_a   1.000
_cell.length_b   1.000
_cell.length_c   1.000
_cell.angle_alpha   90.00
_cell.angle_beta   90.00
_cell.angle_gamma   90.00
#
_symmetry.space_group_name_H-M   'P 1'
#
loop_
_entity.id
_entity.type
_entity.pdbx_description
1 polymer ?
#
loop_
_entity_poly.entity_id
_entity_poly.type
_entity_poly.pdbx_seq_one_letter_code
_entity_poly.pdbx_strand_id
1 'polypeptide(L)'
;MLRSIKDLHGCDICASDGEIGGIYQVYFDDETWGIRYLVVETGNWLHDRQVLVSPYSLKHVDWSSNTVYVNLTRQQVRDSPTLDTHKPVSRQHEIEYLRYYSYPTYWDGPNLWGMGAWPAFDPVAQRPAAPAPPHLIPHVNRALPDVHLRSTDEVKGYHIETTDGTIGHVSGFIFDDRAWVMRYLKVDTRNWWPGGRPVLIATRWIELVDWFAATVSTSLTRDTIQRSPAYDDATPVHRSYEVALHEFYNREGYWSEAGALPLPRRLEGEPDADPRDIQAGSRQPRYE
;
A
#
# COMPACT_ATOMS: atom_id res chain seq x y z
N MET A 1 -1.27 -10.70 0.40
CA MET A 1 -2.51 -10.55 -0.40
C MET A 1 -2.71 -9.08 -0.69
N LEU A 2 -3.52 -8.77 -1.71
CA LEU A 2 -3.91 -7.38 -1.95
C LEU A 2 -5.13 -7.02 -1.10
N ARG A 3 -5.08 -5.86 -0.47
CA ARG A 3 -6.08 -5.34 0.47
C ARG A 3 -6.37 -3.87 0.15
N SER A 4 -7.57 -3.40 0.47
CA SER A 4 -7.86 -1.97 0.40
C SER A 4 -7.28 -1.27 1.62
N ILE A 5 -6.70 -0.08 1.46
CA ILE A 5 -6.33 0.75 2.61
C ILE A 5 -7.55 1.06 3.48
N LYS A 6 -8.74 1.13 2.89
CA LYS A 6 -10.00 1.30 3.64
C LYS A 6 -10.21 0.20 4.69
N ASP A 7 -9.72 -1.02 4.43
CA ASP A 7 -9.85 -2.16 5.35
C ASP A 7 -8.95 -2.02 6.58
N LEU A 8 -7.97 -1.09 6.58
CA LEU A 8 -7.17 -0.75 7.75
C LEU A 8 -7.81 0.36 8.59
N HIS A 9 -8.62 1.23 7.99
CA HIS A 9 -9.18 2.37 8.70
C HIS A 9 -10.15 1.89 9.79
N GLY A 10 -9.94 2.35 11.02
CA GLY A 10 -10.71 1.95 12.19
C GLY A 10 -10.35 0.58 12.76
N CYS A 11 -9.34 -0.12 12.22
CA CYS A 11 -8.81 -1.32 12.86
C CYS A 11 -8.12 -0.97 14.18
N ASP A 12 -8.34 -1.79 15.20
CA ASP A 12 -7.71 -1.63 16.51
C ASP A 12 -6.25 -2.09 16.44
N ILE A 13 -5.37 -1.36 17.12
CA ILE A 13 -3.97 -1.75 17.31
C ILE A 13 -3.80 -2.28 18.73
N CYS A 14 -3.36 -3.53 18.84
CA CYS A 14 -3.05 -4.19 20.10
C CYS A 14 -1.54 -4.36 20.29
N ALA A 15 -1.00 -3.76 21.36
CA ALA A 15 0.32 -4.05 21.88
C ALA A 15 0.33 -5.39 22.64
N SER A 16 1.52 -5.80 23.08
CA SER A 16 1.70 -6.98 23.91
C SER A 16 1.06 -6.90 25.30
N ASP A 17 0.79 -5.70 25.79
CA ASP A 17 0.22 -5.40 27.12
C ASP A 17 -1.12 -4.63 27.07
N GLY A 18 -1.77 -4.57 25.89
CA GLY A 18 -3.12 -4.05 25.73
C GLY A 18 -3.32 -3.20 24.47
N GLU A 19 -4.55 -2.70 24.32
CA GLU A 19 -4.93 -1.85 23.20
C GLU A 19 -4.21 -0.49 23.24
N ILE A 20 -3.79 -0.03 22.05
CA ILE A 20 -3.13 1.26 21.81
C ILE A 20 -4.12 2.26 21.21
N GLY A 21 -5.09 1.82 20.41
CA GLY A 21 -6.08 2.69 19.75
C GLY A 21 -6.34 2.27 18.31
N GLY A 22 -7.02 3.12 17.54
CA GLY A 22 -7.49 2.79 16.18
C GLY A 22 -6.64 3.42 15.07
N ILE A 23 -6.51 2.74 13.93
CA ILE A 23 -5.84 3.28 12.75
C ILE A 23 -6.72 4.35 12.10
N TYR A 24 -6.20 5.58 12.02
CA TYR A 24 -6.88 6.69 11.35
C TYR A 24 -6.56 6.76 9.85
N GLN A 25 -5.27 6.66 9.51
CA GLN A 25 -4.75 6.72 8.14
C GLN A 25 -3.37 6.05 8.07
N VAL A 26 -2.76 6.03 6.89
CA VAL A 26 -1.38 5.55 6.72
C VAL A 26 -0.50 6.60 6.05
N TYR A 27 0.78 6.59 6.42
CA TYR A 27 1.83 7.32 5.73
C TYR A 27 2.64 6.39 4.86
N PHE A 28 2.84 6.81 3.62
CA PHE A 28 3.63 6.09 2.63
C PHE A 28 4.70 6.99 2.04
N ASP A 29 5.78 6.35 1.60
CA ASP A 29 6.89 6.99 0.91
C ASP A 29 6.51 7.20 -0.58
N ASP A 30 6.50 8.44 -1.06
CA ASP A 30 6.01 8.79 -2.41
C ASP A 30 6.93 8.33 -3.56
N GLU A 31 8.17 7.98 -3.26
CA GLU A 31 9.10 7.41 -4.24
C GLU A 31 8.90 5.89 -4.39
N THR A 32 8.88 5.17 -3.27
CA THR A 32 8.84 3.70 -3.26
C THR A 32 7.44 3.12 -3.09
N TRP A 33 6.46 3.96 -2.77
CA TRP A 33 5.09 3.59 -2.40
C TRP A 33 4.98 2.65 -1.19
N GLY A 34 6.07 2.52 -0.42
CA GLY A 34 6.13 1.72 0.79
C GLY A 34 5.33 2.37 1.92
N ILE A 35 4.43 1.64 2.55
CA ILE A 35 3.70 2.11 3.73
C ILE A 35 4.67 2.08 4.90
N ARG A 36 5.03 3.24 5.45
CA ARG A 36 6.07 3.36 6.49
C ARG A 36 5.48 3.42 7.88
N TYR A 37 4.29 4.01 8.02
CA TYR A 37 3.64 4.18 9.31
C TYR A 37 2.12 4.04 9.19
N LEU A 38 1.54 3.35 10.15
CA LEU A 38 0.14 3.46 10.53
C LEU A 38 0.02 4.65 11.47
N VAL A 39 -0.90 5.57 11.19
CA VAL A 39 -1.20 6.69 12.11
C VAL A 39 -2.33 6.21 13.03
N VAL A 40 -2.05 6.14 14.33
CA VAL A 40 -2.95 5.57 15.32
C VAL A 40 -3.46 6.66 16.23
N GLU A 41 -4.78 6.76 16.35
CA GLU A 41 -5.44 7.58 17.36
C GLU A 41 -5.53 6.80 18.66
N THR A 42 -4.81 7.26 19.67
CA THR A 42 -4.69 6.52 20.94
C THR A 42 -5.91 6.64 21.84
N GLY A 43 -6.81 7.59 21.57
CA GLY A 43 -7.97 7.84 22.41
C GLY A 43 -7.59 8.29 23.83
N ASN A 44 -8.50 8.05 24.78
CA ASN A 44 -8.43 8.60 26.13
C ASN A 44 -7.15 8.25 26.92
N TRP A 45 -6.51 7.09 26.70
CA TRP A 45 -5.40 6.66 27.56
C TRP A 45 -4.09 7.42 27.31
N LEU A 46 -4.00 8.11 26.17
CA LEU A 46 -2.90 9.02 25.84
C LEU A 46 -3.44 10.36 25.28
N HIS A 47 -4.58 10.81 25.82
CA HIS A 47 -5.16 12.14 25.55
C HIS A 47 -5.37 12.43 24.06
N ASP A 48 -5.90 11.46 23.31
CA ASP A 48 -6.19 11.55 21.87
C ASP A 48 -4.95 11.87 21.01
N ARG A 49 -3.74 11.64 21.55
CA ARG A 49 -2.49 11.80 20.83
C ARG A 49 -2.45 10.85 19.64
N GLN A 50 -2.12 11.35 18.46
CA GLN A 50 -1.77 10.50 17.33
C GLN A 50 -0.31 10.03 17.45
N VAL A 51 -0.08 8.75 17.15
CA VAL A 51 1.24 8.12 17.18
C VAL A 51 1.50 7.38 15.88
N LEU A 52 2.78 7.23 15.53
CA LEU A 52 3.19 6.44 14.37
C LEU A 52 3.54 5.01 14.80
N VAL A 53 3.01 4.03 14.08
CA VAL A 53 3.33 2.61 14.26
C VAL A 53 3.88 2.05 12.95
N SER A 54 5.16 1.71 12.93
CA SER A 54 5.79 1.15 11.73
C SER A 54 5.42 -0.32 11.51
N PRO A 55 5.23 -0.78 10.27
CA PRO A 55 5.09 -2.20 9.94
C PRO A 55 6.23 -3.10 10.44
N TYR A 56 7.42 -2.55 10.75
CA TYR A 56 8.48 -3.32 11.43
C TYR A 56 8.03 -3.90 12.78
N SER A 57 7.06 -3.28 13.43
CA SER A 57 6.48 -3.76 14.69
C SER A 57 5.44 -4.87 14.49
N LEU A 58 4.97 -5.13 13.28
CA LEU A 58 3.82 -5.99 13.04
C LEU A 58 4.11 -7.45 13.40
N LYS A 59 3.22 -8.07 14.19
CA LYS A 59 3.20 -9.52 14.40
C LYS A 59 2.27 -10.21 13.42
N HIS A 60 1.01 -9.77 13.38
CA HIS A 60 0.01 -10.24 12.42
C HIS A 60 -1.18 -9.29 12.38
N VAL A 61 -1.99 -9.39 11.33
CA VAL A 61 -3.29 -8.71 11.22
C VAL A 61 -4.37 -9.78 11.22
N ASP A 62 -5.29 -9.69 12.17
CA ASP A 62 -6.52 -10.47 12.15
C ASP A 62 -7.62 -9.66 11.46
N TRP A 63 -7.82 -9.98 10.19
CA TRP A 63 -8.83 -9.36 9.34
C TRP A 63 -10.27 -9.75 9.71
N SER A 64 -10.47 -10.79 10.53
CA SER A 64 -11.81 -11.19 10.96
C SER A 64 -12.31 -10.35 12.14
N SER A 65 -11.39 -9.93 13.01
CA SER A 65 -11.66 -9.08 14.17
C SER A 65 -11.22 -7.63 13.95
N ASN A 66 -10.75 -7.25 12.75
CA ASN A 66 -10.21 -5.93 12.43
C ASN A 66 -9.13 -5.47 13.43
N THR A 67 -8.27 -6.38 13.86
CA THR A 67 -7.23 -6.10 14.86
C THR A 67 -5.83 -6.31 14.30
N VAL A 68 -4.97 -5.31 14.49
CA VAL A 68 -3.55 -5.31 14.14
C VAL A 68 -2.72 -5.54 15.40
N TYR A 69 -2.00 -6.65 15.47
CA TYR A 69 -1.15 -6.97 16.62
C TYR A 69 0.30 -6.58 16.36
N VAL A 70 0.90 -5.87 17.30
CA VAL A 70 2.28 -5.37 17.20
C VAL A 70 3.18 -5.85 18.35
N ASN A 71 4.48 -5.86 18.11
CA ASN A 71 5.52 -6.19 19.08
C ASN A 71 6.01 -4.95 19.83
N LEU A 72 5.06 -4.17 20.35
CA LEU A 72 5.31 -3.00 21.18
C LEU A 72 4.62 -3.17 22.54
N THR A 73 4.99 -2.33 23.51
CA THR A 73 4.21 -2.10 24.73
C THR A 73 3.54 -0.73 24.69
N ARG A 74 2.47 -0.54 25.46
CA ARG A 74 1.83 0.77 25.62
C ARG A 74 2.79 1.82 26.19
N GLN A 75 3.73 1.40 27.04
CA GLN A 75 4.77 2.30 27.56
C GLN A 75 5.72 2.78 26.45
N GLN A 76 6.17 1.88 25.56
CA GLN A 76 6.98 2.28 24.41
C GLN A 76 6.24 3.23 23.46
N VAL A 77 4.92 3.07 23.31
CA VAL A 77 4.12 4.00 22.50
C VAL A 77 3.98 5.36 23.20
N ARG A 78 3.74 5.38 24.51
CA ARG A 78 3.67 6.62 25.30
C ARG A 78 4.96 7.44 25.20
N ASP A 79 6.10 6.78 25.31
CA ASP A 79 7.42 7.40 25.35
C ASP A 79 8.01 7.66 23.96
N SER A 80 7.28 7.34 22.89
CA SER A 80 7.70 7.57 21.50
C SER A 80 7.82 9.07 21.17
N PRO A 81 8.58 9.45 20.13
CA PRO A 81 8.61 10.83 19.64
C PRO A 81 7.23 11.38 19.32
N THR A 82 6.98 12.65 19.65
CA THR A 82 5.68 13.30 19.40
C THR A 82 5.54 13.71 17.94
N LEU A 83 4.46 13.27 17.31
CA LEU A 83 4.07 13.70 15.98
C LEU A 83 3.31 15.03 16.07
N ASP A 84 3.75 16.04 15.30
CA ASP A 84 2.91 17.20 14.98
C ASP A 84 2.10 16.85 13.74
N THR A 85 0.82 16.53 13.94
CA THR A 85 -0.08 16.01 12.89
C THR A 85 -0.45 17.05 11.84
N HIS A 86 -0.18 18.33 12.10
CA HIS A 86 -0.41 19.43 11.16
C HIS A 86 0.81 19.74 10.30
N LYS A 87 1.92 19.02 10.49
CA LYS A 87 3.14 19.19 9.70
C LYS A 87 3.51 17.90 9.00
N PRO A 88 4.10 17.99 7.79
CA PRO A 88 4.72 16.84 7.16
C PRO A 88 5.78 16.22 8.09
N VAL A 89 5.86 14.89 8.11
CA VAL A 89 6.84 14.19 8.92
C VAL A 89 8.23 14.42 8.34
N SER A 90 9.05 15.20 9.06
CA SER A 90 10.41 15.48 8.61
C SER A 90 11.29 14.22 8.64
N ARG A 91 12.26 14.13 7.73
CA ARG A 91 13.30 13.08 7.76
C ARG A 91 14.00 12.99 9.13
N GLN A 92 14.19 14.13 9.81
CA GLN A 92 14.81 14.17 11.14
C GLN A 92 13.94 13.49 12.21
N HIS A 93 12.62 13.67 12.12
CA HIS A 93 11.66 12.98 13.00
C HIS A 93 11.67 11.47 12.73
N GLU A 94 11.72 11.04 11.46
CA GLU A 94 11.86 9.60 11.14
C GLU A 94 13.14 8.99 11.71
N ILE A 95 14.27 9.70 11.61
CA ILE A 95 15.55 9.24 12.19
C ILE A 95 15.43 9.08 13.71
N GLU A 96 14.76 10.02 14.39
CA GLU A 96 14.52 9.95 15.83
C GLU A 96 13.60 8.76 16.19
N TYR A 97 12.51 8.59 15.43
CA TYR A 97 11.57 7.48 15.58
C TYR A 97 12.25 6.12 15.42
N LEU A 98 12.97 5.92 14.31
CA LEU A 98 13.63 4.66 14.01
C LEU A 98 14.71 4.36 15.06
N ARG A 99 15.46 5.37 15.51
CA ARG A 99 16.43 5.22 16.61
C ARG A 99 15.75 4.81 17.91
N TYR A 100 14.63 5.43 18.26
CA TYR A 100 13.90 5.12 19.49
C TYR A 100 13.47 3.65 19.53
N TYR A 101 12.93 3.12 18.42
CA TYR A 101 12.52 1.71 18.32
C TYR A 101 13.64 0.75 17.88
N SER A 102 14.86 1.27 17.65
CA SER A 102 16.00 0.52 17.08
C SER A 102 15.71 -0.13 15.73
N TYR A 103 14.83 0.47 14.93
CA TYR A 103 14.53 0.00 13.58
C TYR A 103 15.59 0.44 12.57
N PRO A 104 15.86 -0.38 11.54
CA PRO A 104 16.75 0.01 10.45
C PRO A 104 16.12 1.12 9.60
N THR A 105 16.96 1.93 8.98
CA THR A 105 16.55 2.90 7.96
C THR A 105 16.17 2.16 6.69
N TYR A 106 14.93 2.37 6.22
CA TYR A 106 14.42 1.69 5.03
C TYR A 106 15.02 2.24 3.72
N TRP A 107 15.62 3.42 3.77
CA TRP A 107 16.19 4.13 2.61
C TRP A 107 17.69 3.87 2.40
N ASP A 108 18.34 3.11 3.28
CA ASP A 108 19.79 2.84 3.23
C ASP A 108 20.08 1.43 2.69
N GLY A 109 19.36 1.00 1.67
CA GLY A 109 19.55 -0.33 1.10
C GLY A 109 18.84 -0.55 -0.24
N PRO A 110 19.13 -1.69 -0.89
CA PRO A 110 18.67 -1.95 -2.26
C PRO A 110 17.20 -2.39 -2.34
N ASN A 111 16.55 -2.67 -1.21
CA ASN A 111 15.20 -3.19 -1.14
C ASN A 111 14.23 -2.19 -0.51
N LEU A 112 12.93 -2.48 -0.63
CA LEU A 112 11.84 -1.65 -0.09
C LEU A 112 11.99 -1.34 1.40
N TRP A 113 12.55 -2.26 2.20
CA TRP A 113 12.75 -2.11 3.64
C TRP A 113 14.24 -2.07 4.00
N GLY A 114 15.01 -1.32 3.21
CA GLY A 114 16.46 -1.20 3.33
C GLY A 114 17.15 -2.47 2.86
N MET A 115 17.61 -3.27 3.80
CA MET A 115 18.23 -4.57 3.48
C MET A 115 17.19 -5.67 3.24
N GLY A 116 15.95 -5.52 3.72
CA GLY A 116 14.88 -6.50 3.59
C GLY A 116 13.87 -6.19 2.47
N ALA A 117 13.28 -7.22 1.86
CA ALA A 117 12.19 -7.06 0.89
C ALA A 117 10.80 -6.88 1.55
N TRP A 118 10.69 -7.14 2.85
CA TRP A 118 9.48 -7.00 3.68
C TRP A 118 9.87 -6.46 5.06
N PRO A 119 8.94 -5.89 5.86
CA PRO A 119 9.25 -5.26 7.14
C PRO A 119 9.51 -6.28 8.27
N ALA A 120 10.41 -7.24 8.05
CA ALA A 120 10.84 -8.15 9.10
C ALA A 120 11.92 -7.48 9.95
N PHE A 121 11.68 -7.43 11.25
CA PHE A 121 12.63 -6.94 12.23
C PHE A 121 12.75 -7.94 13.38
N ASP A 122 13.96 -8.45 13.60
CA ASP A 122 14.31 -9.24 14.77
C ASP A 122 15.31 -8.45 15.62
N PRO A 123 14.89 -7.93 16.80
CA PRO A 123 15.76 -7.14 17.67
C PRO A 123 16.94 -7.94 18.24
N VAL A 124 16.86 -9.29 18.27
CA VAL A 124 17.92 -10.16 18.78
C VAL A 124 18.97 -10.47 17.70
N ALA A 125 18.55 -10.50 16.43
CA ALA A 125 19.45 -10.72 15.29
C ALA A 125 20.36 -9.51 15.00
N GLN A 126 20.00 -8.31 15.46
CA GLN A 126 20.84 -7.12 15.40
C GLN A 126 21.89 -7.12 16.52
N ARG A 127 22.84 -8.07 16.47
CA ARG A 127 24.13 -7.84 17.12
C ARG A 127 24.81 -6.69 16.38
N PRO A 128 25.26 -5.63 17.07
CA PRO A 128 26.06 -4.62 16.39
C PRO A 128 27.34 -5.32 15.90
N ALA A 129 27.56 -5.32 14.58
CA ALA A 129 28.92 -5.26 14.10
C ALA A 129 29.55 -4.01 14.73
N ALA A 130 30.83 -4.09 15.13
CA ALA A 130 31.57 -3.01 15.77
C ALA A 130 31.22 -1.65 15.16
N PRO A 131 31.15 -0.56 15.95
CA PRO A 131 30.77 0.75 15.43
C PRO A 131 31.63 1.04 14.21
N ALA A 132 31.00 1.08 13.04
CA ALA A 132 31.65 1.58 11.86
C ALA A 132 32.12 3.00 12.21
N PRO A 133 33.35 3.39 11.84
CA PRO A 133 33.79 4.76 12.04
C PRO A 133 32.71 5.67 11.46
N PRO A 134 32.39 6.81 12.08
CA PRO A 134 31.40 7.73 11.54
C PRO A 134 31.78 7.98 10.09
N HIS A 135 31.01 7.38 9.17
CA HIS A 135 31.14 7.71 7.77
C HIS A 135 30.86 9.20 7.77
N LEU A 136 31.88 9.99 7.41
CA LEU A 136 31.70 11.38 7.08
C LEU A 136 30.57 11.38 6.06
N ILE A 137 29.37 11.73 6.53
CA ILE A 137 28.22 11.95 5.69
C ILE A 137 28.74 12.96 4.68
N PRO A 138 28.91 12.61 3.39
CA PRO A 138 29.11 13.67 2.42
C PRO A 138 27.85 14.50 2.59
N HIS A 139 28.01 15.75 3.02
CA HIS A 139 26.94 16.72 3.01
C HIS A 139 26.52 16.89 1.54
N VAL A 140 25.73 15.94 1.02
CA VAL A 140 25.08 16.06 -0.27
C VAL A 140 23.90 16.99 -0.01
N ASN A 141 24.21 18.27 -0.16
CA ASN A 141 23.31 19.41 -0.19
C ASN A 141 22.28 19.57 0.94
N ARG A 142 22.50 20.62 1.71
CA ARG A 142 21.44 21.48 2.26
C ARG A 142 20.51 21.93 1.11
N ALA A 143 19.45 21.17 0.84
CA ALA A 143 18.32 21.61 0.03
C ALA A 143 17.09 20.78 0.41
N LEU A 144 16.24 21.37 1.26
CA LEU A 144 14.94 20.90 1.78
C LEU A 144 15.00 19.74 2.80
N PRO A 145 14.11 19.76 3.83
CA PRO A 145 13.80 18.53 4.55
C PRO A 145 13.11 17.61 3.53
N ASP A 146 13.82 16.59 3.06
CA ASP A 146 13.30 15.55 2.16
C ASP A 146 12.15 14.79 2.83
N VAL A 147 10.95 15.40 2.77
CA VAL A 147 9.70 14.79 3.22
C VAL A 147 9.07 14.09 2.05
N HIS A 148 9.33 12.79 1.98
CA HIS A 148 8.72 11.86 1.02
C HIS A 148 7.49 11.16 1.61
N LEU A 149 7.23 11.34 2.90
CA LEU A 149 6.06 10.76 3.54
C LEU A 149 4.80 11.56 3.19
N ARG A 150 3.82 10.86 2.64
CA ARG A 150 2.50 11.39 2.28
C ARG A 150 1.40 10.67 3.02
N SER A 151 0.36 11.42 3.35
CA SER A 151 -0.88 10.84 3.86
C SER A 151 -1.75 10.31 2.72
N THR A 152 -2.35 9.14 2.94
CA THR A 152 -3.43 8.68 2.07
C THR A 152 -4.64 9.61 2.06
N ASP A 153 -4.90 10.33 3.15
CA ASP A 153 -6.03 11.26 3.21
C ASP A 153 -5.74 12.56 2.45
N GLU A 154 -4.47 12.97 2.36
CA GLU A 154 -4.06 14.09 1.52
C GLU A 154 -4.20 13.74 0.03
N VAL A 155 -3.69 12.57 -0.37
CA VAL A 155 -3.67 12.17 -1.80
C VAL A 155 -5.05 11.73 -2.30
N LYS A 156 -5.97 11.32 -1.42
CA LYS A 156 -7.39 11.15 -1.80
C LYS A 156 -7.94 12.47 -2.33
N GLY A 157 -8.56 12.43 -3.50
CA GLY A 157 -9.10 13.60 -4.19
C GLY A 157 -8.15 14.21 -5.21
N TYR A 158 -6.89 13.76 -5.30
CA TYR A 158 -5.98 14.27 -6.33
C TYR A 158 -6.46 13.86 -7.72
N HIS A 159 -6.44 14.80 -8.66
CA HIS A 159 -6.86 14.54 -10.03
C HIS A 159 -5.78 13.76 -10.80
N ILE A 160 -6.19 12.87 -11.69
CA ILE A 160 -5.23 12.15 -12.53
C ILE A 160 -4.96 12.96 -13.79
N GLU A 161 -3.70 13.28 -14.04
CA GLU A 161 -3.23 13.88 -15.27
C GLU A 161 -2.67 12.80 -16.19
N THR A 162 -3.26 12.68 -17.37
CA THR A 162 -2.81 11.82 -18.45
C THR A 162 -2.06 12.64 -19.50
N THR A 163 -1.46 11.95 -20.46
CA THR A 163 -0.78 12.59 -21.60
C THR A 163 -1.70 13.45 -22.48
N ASP A 164 -3.00 13.23 -22.41
CA ASP A 164 -4.02 13.84 -23.27
C ASP A 164 -5.15 14.54 -22.48
N GLY A 165 -4.96 14.81 -21.18
CA GLY A 165 -5.88 15.60 -20.36
C GLY A 165 -6.00 15.14 -18.91
N THR A 166 -7.04 15.60 -18.20
CA THR A 166 -7.31 15.20 -16.81
C THR A 166 -8.48 14.22 -16.75
N ILE A 167 -8.44 13.29 -15.79
CA ILE A 167 -9.45 12.26 -15.57
C ILE A 167 -9.68 12.01 -14.08
N GLY A 168 -10.95 12.13 -13.66
CA GLY A 168 -11.38 11.62 -12.36
C GLY A 168 -10.54 12.12 -11.18
N HIS A 169 -10.45 11.30 -10.13
CA HIS A 169 -9.59 11.55 -8.98
C HIS A 169 -9.23 10.26 -8.25
N VAL A 170 -8.17 10.28 -7.45
CA VAL A 170 -7.82 9.20 -6.53
C VAL A 170 -8.91 9.08 -5.47
N SER A 171 -9.51 7.90 -5.34
CA SER A 171 -10.58 7.58 -4.39
C SER A 171 -10.16 6.56 -3.34
N GLY A 172 -8.99 5.93 -3.49
CA GLY A 172 -8.46 4.96 -2.55
C GLY A 172 -7.19 4.28 -3.08
N PHE A 173 -6.73 3.27 -2.34
CA PHE A 173 -5.46 2.59 -2.61
C PHE A 173 -5.59 1.10 -2.32
N ILE A 174 -4.90 0.28 -3.11
CA ILE A 174 -4.75 -1.16 -2.89
C ILE A 174 -3.28 -1.44 -2.56
N PHE A 175 -3.03 -2.16 -1.47
CA PHE A 175 -1.69 -2.47 -1.00
C PHE A 175 -1.47 -3.97 -0.82
N ASP A 176 -0.20 -4.38 -0.88
CA ASP A 176 0.26 -5.73 -0.56
C ASP A 176 0.51 -5.85 0.95
N ASP A 177 -0.30 -6.65 1.65
CA ASP A 177 -0.23 -6.80 3.11
C ASP A 177 0.99 -7.57 3.63
N ARG A 178 1.81 -8.14 2.72
CA ARG A 178 3.06 -8.82 3.06
C ARG A 178 4.25 -7.89 2.86
N ALA A 179 4.31 -7.24 1.71
CA ALA A 179 5.40 -6.32 1.39
C ALA A 179 5.18 -4.92 1.99
N TRP A 180 3.96 -4.59 2.41
CA TRP A 180 3.56 -3.27 2.92
C TRP A 180 3.88 -2.15 1.93
N VAL A 181 3.37 -2.31 0.70
CA VAL A 181 3.56 -1.37 -0.42
C VAL A 181 2.26 -1.18 -1.18
N MET A 182 1.98 0.06 -1.57
CA MET A 182 0.84 0.36 -2.43
C MET A 182 1.14 -0.13 -3.85
N ARG A 183 0.25 -0.97 -4.37
CA ARG A 183 0.36 -1.54 -5.72
C ARG A 183 -0.50 -0.77 -6.72
N TYR A 184 -1.66 -0.28 -6.28
CA TYR A 184 -2.61 0.40 -7.15
C TYR A 184 -3.25 1.61 -6.49
N LEU A 185 -3.48 2.66 -7.26
CA LEU A 185 -4.42 3.73 -6.97
C LEU A 185 -5.80 3.29 -7.48
N LYS A 186 -6.84 3.47 -6.66
CA LYS A 186 -8.23 3.39 -7.11
C LYS A 186 -8.65 4.76 -7.61
N VAL A 187 -8.93 4.89 -8.90
CA VAL A 187 -9.33 6.14 -9.52
C VAL A 187 -10.83 6.13 -9.78
N ASP A 188 -11.55 7.08 -9.21
CA ASP A 188 -12.96 7.27 -9.52
C ASP A 188 -13.12 8.18 -10.74
N THR A 189 -13.80 7.66 -11.76
CA THR A 189 -13.97 8.33 -13.03
C THR A 189 -15.40 8.75 -13.35
N ARG A 190 -16.35 8.52 -12.42
CA ARG A 190 -17.78 8.82 -12.59
C ARG A 190 -18.08 10.27 -12.92
N ASN A 191 -17.23 11.19 -12.44
CA ASN A 191 -17.39 12.63 -12.68
C ASN A 191 -16.81 13.09 -14.02
N TRP A 192 -16.07 12.25 -14.75
CA TRP A 192 -15.47 12.62 -16.04
C TRP A 192 -16.37 12.25 -17.23
N TRP A 193 -17.06 11.10 -17.22
CA TRP A 193 -17.94 10.70 -18.33
C TRP A 193 -19.17 9.88 -17.88
N PRO A 194 -20.26 9.89 -18.67
CA PRO A 194 -21.44 9.08 -18.39
C PRO A 194 -21.12 7.57 -18.39
N GLY A 195 -21.40 6.89 -17.28
CA GLY A 195 -21.08 5.47 -17.12
C GLY A 195 -19.64 5.21 -16.66
N GLY A 196 -18.92 6.23 -16.19
CA GLY A 196 -17.63 6.06 -15.52
C GLY A 196 -17.71 5.08 -14.34
N ARG A 197 -16.60 4.41 -14.08
CA ARG A 197 -16.46 3.40 -13.01
C ARG A 197 -15.11 3.54 -12.32
N PRO A 198 -14.97 3.05 -11.08
CA PRO A 198 -13.66 2.92 -10.48
C PRO A 198 -12.73 2.06 -11.35
N VAL A 199 -11.48 2.48 -11.49
CA VAL A 199 -10.42 1.75 -12.19
C VAL A 199 -9.17 1.69 -11.32
N LEU A 200 -8.32 0.70 -11.56
CA LEU A 200 -7.02 0.61 -10.89
C LEU A 200 -5.90 1.08 -11.82
N ILE A 201 -5.04 1.95 -11.32
CA ILE A 201 -3.79 2.38 -11.97
C ILE A 201 -2.63 1.90 -11.09
N ALA A 202 -1.70 1.13 -11.65
CA ALA A 202 -0.57 0.65 -10.86
C ALA A 202 0.36 1.81 -10.47
N THR A 203 0.89 1.77 -9.25
CA THR A 203 1.82 2.81 -8.75
C THR A 203 3.09 2.93 -9.59
N ARG A 204 3.52 1.82 -10.22
CA ARG A 204 4.63 1.79 -11.20
C ARG A 204 4.37 2.55 -12.51
N TRP A 205 3.13 2.94 -12.78
CA TRP A 205 2.76 3.70 -13.98
C TRP A 205 2.59 5.19 -13.69
N ILE A 206 2.79 5.59 -12.43
CA ILE A 206 2.76 6.97 -11.99
C ILE A 206 4.15 7.58 -12.21
N GLU A 207 4.17 8.77 -12.80
CA GLU A 207 5.41 9.50 -13.09
C GLU A 207 5.71 10.54 -12.02
N LEU A 208 4.65 11.19 -11.50
CA LEU A 208 4.77 12.25 -10.52
C LEU A 208 3.52 12.32 -9.64
N VAL A 209 3.72 12.67 -8.38
CA VAL A 209 2.66 13.14 -7.48
C VAL A 209 2.98 14.60 -7.17
N ASP A 210 2.19 15.53 -7.73
CA ASP A 210 2.33 16.96 -7.44
C ASP A 210 1.38 17.33 -6.30
N TRP A 211 1.97 17.54 -5.12
CA TRP A 211 1.22 17.86 -3.92
C TRP A 211 0.68 19.29 -3.91
N PHE A 212 1.34 20.23 -4.58
CA PHE A 212 0.87 21.62 -4.62
C PHE A 212 -0.29 21.77 -5.59
N ALA A 213 -0.23 21.06 -6.72
CA ALA A 213 -1.31 21.02 -7.71
C ALA A 213 -2.44 20.05 -7.33
N ALA A 214 -2.22 19.18 -6.33
CA ALA A 214 -3.12 18.08 -5.99
C ALA A 214 -3.42 17.17 -7.19
N THR A 215 -2.35 16.75 -7.89
CA THR A 215 -2.44 15.89 -9.08
C THR A 215 -1.51 14.69 -9.01
N VAL A 216 -1.86 13.66 -9.78
CA VAL A 216 -1.04 12.47 -10.01
C VAL A 216 -0.90 12.28 -11.52
N SER A 217 0.32 12.31 -12.04
CA SER A 217 0.59 12.26 -13.48
C SER A 217 0.97 10.85 -13.95
N THR A 218 0.53 10.46 -15.14
CA THR A 218 0.83 9.16 -15.77
C THR A 218 0.96 9.28 -17.29
N SER A 219 1.80 8.43 -17.90
CA SER A 219 1.93 8.34 -19.38
C SER A 219 0.74 7.69 -20.09
N LEU A 220 -0.25 7.19 -19.35
CA LEU A 220 -1.47 6.63 -19.94
C LEU A 220 -2.29 7.72 -20.65
N THR A 221 -3.23 7.31 -21.50
CA THR A 221 -4.22 8.20 -22.15
C THR A 221 -5.60 8.01 -21.53
N ARG A 222 -6.46 9.03 -21.64
CA ARG A 222 -7.85 8.97 -21.19
C ARG A 222 -8.63 7.84 -21.82
N ASP A 223 -8.46 7.63 -23.13
CA ASP A 223 -9.10 6.53 -23.88
C ASP A 223 -8.67 5.15 -23.34
N THR A 224 -7.39 4.97 -23.04
CA THR A 224 -6.90 3.68 -22.52
C THR A 224 -7.46 3.40 -21.13
N ILE A 225 -7.52 4.42 -20.26
CA ILE A 225 -8.09 4.29 -18.91
C ILE A 225 -9.59 4.02 -18.98
N GLN A 226 -10.32 4.69 -19.88
CA GLN A 226 -11.75 4.44 -20.10
C GLN A 226 -12.04 2.98 -20.47
N ARG A 227 -11.16 2.36 -21.26
CA ARG A 227 -11.29 0.96 -21.72
C ARG A 227 -10.70 -0.06 -20.73
N SER A 228 -10.20 0.38 -19.57
CA SER A 228 -9.60 -0.48 -18.56
C SER A 228 -10.53 -1.66 -18.15
N PRO A 229 -9.99 -2.85 -17.86
CA PRO A 229 -10.75 -3.97 -17.29
C PRO A 229 -11.64 -3.53 -16.13
N ALA A 230 -12.81 -4.17 -16.01
CA ALA A 230 -13.78 -3.81 -14.99
C ALA A 230 -13.25 -4.15 -13.60
N TYR A 231 -13.15 -3.15 -12.74
CA TYR A 231 -12.80 -3.33 -11.34
C TYR A 231 -14.06 -3.37 -10.47
N ASP A 232 -14.17 -4.38 -9.61
CA ASP A 232 -15.20 -4.50 -8.58
C ASP A 232 -14.58 -4.33 -7.18
N ASP A 233 -14.89 -3.20 -6.55
CA ASP A 233 -14.44 -2.81 -5.21
C ASP A 233 -15.00 -3.72 -4.10
N ALA A 234 -16.02 -4.53 -4.38
CA ALA A 234 -16.57 -5.51 -3.45
C ALA A 234 -15.76 -6.81 -3.41
N THR A 235 -14.87 -7.03 -4.37
CA THR A 235 -14.08 -8.26 -4.48
C THR A 235 -12.59 -7.99 -4.22
N PRO A 236 -11.90 -8.86 -3.45
CA PRO A 236 -10.46 -8.77 -3.31
C PRO A 236 -9.77 -8.86 -4.68
N VAL A 237 -8.71 -8.05 -4.86
CA VAL A 237 -7.93 -8.10 -6.09
C VAL A 237 -7.10 -9.38 -6.12
N HIS A 238 -7.45 -10.29 -7.02
CA HIS A 238 -6.74 -11.54 -7.24
C HIS A 238 -5.68 -11.42 -8.34
N ARG A 239 -4.68 -12.30 -8.32
CA ARG A 239 -3.59 -12.33 -9.31
C ARG A 239 -4.09 -12.45 -10.75
N SER A 240 -5.19 -13.16 -11.00
CA SER A 240 -5.78 -13.26 -12.35
C SER A 240 -6.24 -11.90 -12.88
N TYR A 241 -6.84 -11.06 -12.03
CA TYR A 241 -7.20 -9.70 -12.39
C TYR A 241 -5.96 -8.84 -12.62
N GLU A 242 -4.95 -8.93 -11.74
CA GLU A 242 -3.69 -8.18 -11.92
C GLU A 242 -3.03 -8.51 -13.27
N VAL A 243 -2.98 -9.79 -13.66
CA VAL A 243 -2.43 -10.23 -14.95
C VAL A 243 -3.22 -9.64 -16.11
N ALA A 244 -4.55 -9.77 -16.11
CA ALA A 244 -5.39 -9.21 -17.17
C ALA A 244 -5.28 -7.68 -17.27
N LEU A 245 -5.14 -6.99 -16.14
CA LEU A 245 -4.94 -5.54 -16.08
C LEU A 245 -3.60 -5.14 -16.70
N HIS A 246 -2.52 -5.80 -16.30
CA HIS A 246 -1.17 -5.51 -16.79
C HIS A 246 -1.02 -5.86 -18.29
N GLU A 247 -1.59 -6.98 -18.74
CA GLU A 247 -1.65 -7.35 -20.16
C GLU A 247 -2.43 -6.33 -20.99
N PHE A 248 -3.58 -5.87 -20.50
CA PHE A 248 -4.39 -4.85 -21.19
C PHE A 248 -3.61 -3.54 -21.40
N TYR A 249 -2.88 -3.08 -20.38
CA TYR A 249 -2.06 -1.87 -20.47
C TYR A 249 -0.70 -2.11 -21.15
N ASN A 250 -0.38 -3.36 -21.54
CA ASN A 250 0.91 -3.77 -22.06
C ASN A 250 2.08 -3.34 -21.15
N ARG A 251 1.93 -3.60 -19.85
CA ARG A 251 2.92 -3.28 -18.81
C ARG A 251 3.32 -4.54 -18.06
N GLU A 252 4.59 -4.62 -17.67
CA GLU A 252 5.06 -5.76 -16.89
C GLU A 252 4.48 -5.75 -15.47
N GLY A 253 4.22 -6.96 -14.95
CA GLY A 253 3.79 -7.16 -13.58
C GLY A 253 4.95 -7.03 -12.60
N TYR A 254 4.72 -6.46 -11.42
CA TYR A 254 5.75 -6.35 -10.39
C TYR A 254 6.22 -7.71 -9.85
N TRP A 255 5.46 -8.77 -10.12
CA TRP A 255 5.79 -10.14 -9.78
C TRP A 255 6.73 -10.82 -10.76
N SER A 256 7.08 -10.17 -11.87
CA SER A 256 8.01 -10.71 -12.86
C SER A 256 9.48 -10.47 -12.50
N GLU A 257 9.78 -9.46 -11.67
CA GLU A 257 11.15 -9.08 -11.29
C GLU A 257 11.67 -9.75 -10.01
N ALA A 258 10.83 -10.52 -9.31
CA ALA A 258 11.24 -11.32 -8.16
C ALA A 258 10.97 -12.79 -8.48
N GLY A 259 12.01 -13.63 -8.37
CA GLY A 259 11.97 -15.07 -8.64
C GLY A 259 10.60 -15.68 -8.36
N ALA A 260 9.92 -16.06 -9.43
CA ALA A 260 8.54 -16.51 -9.41
C ALA A 260 8.34 -17.56 -8.30
N LEU A 261 7.49 -17.26 -7.33
CA LEU A 261 6.77 -18.33 -6.67
C LEU A 261 6.02 -19.05 -7.79
N PRO A 262 6.25 -20.36 -7.99
CA PRO A 262 5.58 -21.08 -9.05
C PRO A 262 4.07 -20.96 -8.82
N LEU A 263 3.34 -20.65 -9.90
CA LEU A 263 1.89 -20.80 -9.91
C LEU A 263 1.57 -22.18 -9.30
N PRO A 264 0.58 -22.29 -8.39
CA PRO A 264 0.14 -23.60 -7.95
C PRO A 264 -0.19 -24.41 -9.20
N ARG A 265 0.50 -25.55 -9.38
CA ARG A 265 0.18 -26.47 -10.47
C ARG A 265 -1.31 -26.74 -10.39
N ARG A 266 -1.98 -26.67 -11.55
CA ARG A 266 -3.27 -27.32 -11.75
C ARG A 266 -3.16 -28.70 -11.11
N LEU A 267 -4.01 -29.00 -10.13
CA LEU A 267 -4.06 -30.34 -9.54
C LEU A 267 -4.35 -31.30 -10.71
N GLU A 268 -3.39 -32.18 -11.00
CA GLU A 268 -3.59 -33.28 -11.94
C GLU A 268 -4.79 -34.08 -11.44
N GLY A 269 -5.93 -33.95 -12.12
CA GLY A 269 -7.18 -34.59 -11.70
C GLY A 269 -8.47 -33.88 -12.11
N GLU A 270 -8.45 -32.64 -12.60
CA GLU A 270 -9.64 -32.09 -13.25
C GLU A 270 -9.84 -32.76 -14.62
N PRO A 271 -10.99 -33.43 -14.87
CA PRO A 271 -11.28 -33.98 -16.18
C PRO A 271 -11.47 -32.84 -17.18
N ASP A 272 -10.85 -32.96 -18.36
CA ASP A 272 -11.13 -32.09 -19.49
C ASP A 272 -12.64 -32.11 -19.77
N ALA A 273 -13.26 -30.92 -19.74
CA ALA A 273 -14.62 -30.77 -20.24
C ALA A 273 -14.61 -31.08 -21.75
N ASP A 274 -15.24 -32.19 -22.16
CA ASP A 274 -15.38 -32.55 -23.57
C ASP A 274 -16.17 -31.43 -24.28
N PRO A 275 -15.62 -30.82 -25.35
CA PRO A 275 -16.32 -29.78 -26.11
C PRO A 275 -17.62 -30.25 -26.79
N ARG A 276 -18.05 -31.51 -26.61
CA ARG A 276 -19.32 -32.05 -27.09
C ARG A 276 -20.50 -31.95 -26.10
N ASP A 277 -20.30 -31.55 -24.85
CA ASP A 277 -21.39 -31.44 -23.86
C ASP A 277 -22.13 -30.08 -23.85
N ILE A 278 -21.79 -29.15 -24.76
CA ILE A 278 -22.43 -27.82 -24.85
C ILE A 278 -23.63 -27.79 -25.84
N GLN A 279 -24.02 -28.93 -26.43
CA GLN A 279 -25.13 -28.99 -27.39
C GLN A 279 -26.23 -30.01 -27.05
N ALA A 280 -26.83 -29.91 -25.86
CA ALA A 280 -28.10 -30.57 -25.57
C ALA A 280 -28.89 -29.82 -24.47
N GLY A 281 -29.43 -28.65 -24.80
CA GLY A 281 -30.15 -27.83 -23.82
C GLY A 281 -31.17 -26.87 -24.42
N SER A 282 -31.90 -27.28 -25.45
CA SER A 282 -33.05 -26.51 -25.95
C SER A 282 -34.12 -27.45 -26.51
N ARG A 283 -34.96 -27.98 -25.60
CA ARG A 283 -36.31 -28.46 -25.96
C ARG A 283 -37.33 -27.44 -25.47
N GLN A 284 -37.91 -26.71 -26.42
CA GLN A 284 -39.16 -25.98 -26.21
C GLN A 284 -40.32 -26.97 -25.96
N PRO A 285 -41.33 -26.59 -25.16
CA PRO A 285 -42.57 -27.36 -25.08
C PRO A 285 -43.45 -27.04 -26.31
N ARG A 286 -43.99 -28.07 -26.96
CA ARG A 286 -45.06 -27.92 -27.95
C ARG A 286 -46.38 -27.65 -27.23
N TYR A 287 -47.06 -26.57 -27.59
CA TYR A 287 -48.52 -26.48 -27.52
C TYR A 287 -49.08 -26.85 -28.90
N GLU A 288 -50.07 -27.74 -28.87
CA GLU A 288 -51.05 -28.14 -29.91
C GLU A 288 -50.60 -28.31 -31.36
#